data_AF-A0A357FAR2-F1
#
_entry.id   AF-A0A357FAR2-F1
#
_cell.length_a   1.000
_cell.length_b   1.000
_cell.length_c   1.000
_cell.angle_alpha   90.00
_cell.angle_beta   90.00
_cell.angle_gamma   90.00
#
_symmetry.space_group_name_H-M   'P 1'
#
loop_
_entity.id
_entity.type
_entity.pdbx_description
1 polymer ?
#
loop_
_entity_poly.entity_id
_entity_poly.type
_entity_poly.pdbx_seq_one_letter_code
_entity_poly.pdbx_strand_id
1 'polypeptide(L)'
;MLKYILSLLTLLLFAIPAGAETIRLNSGESLEGKIRIMDEKTLYIESKLTAQELKIDREDLSLIEFDTSGRSLARRIGFGFHYRPNGNEEHLSVKNWLSEIDSAELMIGYSSGSVSTFGVELRYARVFKVEGTSDLFYGAGTGIISKDSTRGTSFRFFSGSEFFPSSSPNFGISLEFGVLRQQGVGDDTQGFYNAISARYYF
;
A
#
# COMPACT_ATOMS: atom_id res chain seq x y z
N MET A 1 13.47 25.65 2.03
CA MET A 1 13.72 24.68 3.12
C MET A 1 12.66 23.58 3.20
N LEU A 2 11.37 23.85 2.96
CA LEU A 2 10.29 22.84 2.99
C LEU A 2 10.50 21.65 2.03
N LYS A 3 11.11 21.88 0.86
CA LYS A 3 11.39 20.84 -0.16
C LYS A 3 12.40 19.77 0.29
N TYR A 4 13.33 20.11 1.18
CA TYR A 4 14.32 19.16 1.70
C TYR A 4 13.83 18.39 2.93
N ILE A 5 12.85 18.95 3.65
CA ILE A 5 12.21 18.31 4.81
C ILE A 5 11.30 17.17 4.32
N LEU A 6 10.57 17.35 3.20
CA LEU A 6 9.74 16.30 2.62
C LEU A 6 10.56 15.11 2.13
N SER A 7 11.72 15.36 1.50
CA SER A 7 12.60 14.30 0.99
C SER A 7 13.32 13.55 2.12
N LEU A 8 13.69 14.23 3.20
CA LEU A 8 14.24 13.59 4.41
C LEU A 8 13.19 12.75 5.15
N LEU A 9 11.92 13.20 5.17
CA LEU A 9 10.80 12.47 5.76
C LEU A 9 10.48 11.18 4.98
N THR A 10 10.56 11.21 3.63
CA THR A 10 10.46 9.99 2.83
C THR A 10 11.60 9.00 3.12
N LEU A 11 12.83 9.45 3.36
CA LEU A 11 13.95 8.56 3.67
C LEU A 11 13.81 7.89 5.05
N LEU A 12 13.25 8.60 6.04
CA LEU A 12 12.98 8.04 7.37
C LEU A 12 11.82 7.03 7.38
N LEU A 13 10.90 7.12 6.42
CA LEU A 13 9.77 6.19 6.29
C LEU A 13 10.17 4.85 5.61
N PHE A 14 11.37 4.74 5.03
CA PHE A 14 11.86 3.49 4.41
C PHE A 14 12.74 2.62 5.34
N ALA A 15 12.80 2.91 6.64
CA ALA A 15 13.35 1.95 7.60
C ALA A 15 12.35 0.81 7.80
N ILE A 16 12.44 -0.23 6.96
CA ILE A 16 11.66 -1.47 7.08
C ILE A 16 12.15 -2.19 8.35
N PRO A 17 11.33 -2.40 9.39
CA PRO A 17 11.60 -3.48 10.31
C PRO A 17 11.18 -4.78 9.60
N ALA A 18 12.15 -5.66 9.37
CA ALA A 18 11.88 -7.03 8.96
C ALA A 18 10.87 -7.65 9.95
N GLY A 19 9.79 -8.19 9.40
CA GLY A 19 8.73 -8.87 10.14
C GLY A 19 9.22 -10.20 10.71
N ALA A 20 8.40 -10.81 11.57
CA ALA A 20 8.73 -12.04 12.28
C ALA A 20 9.23 -13.16 11.33
N GLU A 21 10.33 -13.77 11.72
CA GLU A 21 11.00 -14.82 10.96
C GLU A 21 10.80 -16.19 11.61
N THR A 22 10.40 -17.16 10.81
CA THR A 22 10.42 -18.58 11.11
C THR A 22 11.75 -19.15 10.65
N ILE A 23 12.59 -19.53 11.61
CA ILE A 23 13.91 -20.06 11.37
C ILE A 23 13.85 -21.58 11.44
N ARG A 24 14.20 -22.24 10.33
CA ARG A 24 14.35 -23.70 10.27
C ARG A 24 15.80 -24.06 10.55
N LEU A 25 16.01 -24.95 11.52
CA LEU A 25 17.32 -25.48 11.86
C LEU A 25 17.59 -26.79 11.10
N ASN A 26 18.86 -27.11 10.92
CA ASN A 26 19.31 -28.38 10.33
C ASN A 26 18.91 -29.61 11.19
N SER A 27 18.60 -29.40 12.47
CA SER A 27 17.99 -30.41 13.35
C SER A 27 16.55 -30.78 12.97
N GLY A 28 15.90 -29.99 12.10
CA GLY A 28 14.48 -30.10 11.77
C GLY A 28 13.56 -29.31 12.69
N GLU A 29 14.09 -28.68 13.74
CA GLU A 29 13.34 -27.78 14.62
C GLU A 29 13.06 -26.43 13.92
N SER A 30 11.95 -25.80 14.30
CA SER A 30 11.57 -24.47 13.84
C SER A 30 11.45 -23.51 15.02
N LEU A 31 12.10 -22.35 14.92
CA LEU A 31 12.07 -21.29 15.91
C LEU A 31 11.37 -20.05 15.32
N GLU A 32 10.38 -19.51 16.03
CA GLU A 32 9.74 -18.25 15.66
C GLU A 32 10.29 -17.10 16.50
N GLY A 33 10.77 -16.04 15.85
CA GLY A 33 11.28 -14.88 16.55
C GLY A 33 11.51 -13.68 15.66
N LYS A 34 11.95 -12.57 16.26
CA LYS A 34 12.43 -11.40 15.53
C LYS A 34 13.95 -11.43 15.45
N ILE A 35 14.51 -11.41 14.26
CA ILE A 35 15.95 -11.30 14.05
C ILE A 35 16.41 -9.92 14.54
N ARG A 36 17.32 -9.92 15.51
CA ARG A 36 17.93 -8.71 16.08
C ARG A 36 19.21 -8.35 15.34
N ILE A 37 20.12 -9.32 15.23
CA ILE A 37 21.45 -9.16 14.64
C ILE A 37 21.80 -10.46 13.92
N MET A 38 22.39 -10.34 12.74
CA MET A 38 22.98 -11.46 12.00
C MET A 38 24.39 -11.09 11.58
N ASP A 39 25.37 -11.93 11.93
CA ASP A 39 26.73 -11.84 11.43
C ASP A 39 27.12 -13.08 10.61
N GLU A 40 28.40 -13.18 10.23
CA GLU A 40 28.90 -14.29 9.42
C GLU A 40 28.82 -15.65 10.11
N LYS A 41 28.74 -15.69 11.44
CA LYS A 41 28.82 -16.91 12.24
C LYS A 41 27.61 -17.16 13.11
N THR A 42 26.84 -16.13 13.43
CA THR A 42 25.80 -16.17 14.45
C THR A 42 24.57 -15.35 14.06
N LEU A 43 23.42 -15.78 14.55
CA LEU A 43 22.12 -15.13 14.42
C LEU A 43 21.50 -14.98 15.81
N TYR A 44 21.11 -13.76 16.16
CA TYR A 44 20.40 -13.47 17.40
C TYR A 44 18.92 -13.24 17.11
N ILE A 45 18.07 -14.02 17.76
CA ILE A 45 16.61 -13.88 17.65
C ILE A 45 15.98 -13.59 19.00
N GLU A 46 14.98 -12.73 19.02
CA GLU A 46 14.12 -12.55 20.18
C GLU A 46 12.93 -13.50 20.05
N SER A 47 12.82 -14.48 20.95
CA SER A 47 11.73 -15.46 20.96
C SER A 47 10.40 -14.80 21.29
N LYS A 48 9.35 -15.10 20.51
CA LYS A 48 7.98 -14.66 20.81
C LYS A 48 7.42 -15.25 22.12
N LEU A 49 7.85 -16.45 22.50
CA LEU A 49 7.28 -17.19 23.63
C LEU A 49 7.84 -16.72 24.97
N THR A 50 9.12 -16.36 25.00
CA THR A 50 9.84 -16.09 26.25
C THR A 50 10.39 -14.67 26.34
N ALA A 51 10.33 -13.88 25.25
CA ALA A 51 11.00 -12.58 25.12
C ALA A 51 12.50 -12.62 25.44
N GLN A 52 13.11 -13.81 25.38
CA GLN A 52 14.53 -14.01 25.56
C GLN A 52 15.25 -13.97 24.21
N GLU A 53 16.48 -13.46 24.23
CA GLU A 53 17.37 -13.56 23.09
C GLU A 53 17.97 -14.97 23.02
N LEU A 54 17.77 -15.62 21.88
CA LEU A 54 18.39 -16.89 21.52
C LEU A 54 19.51 -16.61 20.53
N LYS A 55 20.69 -17.15 20.83
CA LYS A 55 21.82 -17.17 19.92
C LYS A 55 21.81 -18.49 19.15
N ILE A 56 21.89 -18.41 17.83
CA ILE A 56 21.92 -19.55 16.91
C ILE A 56 23.21 -19.44 16.09
N ASP A 57 23.95 -20.54 15.96
CA ASP A 57 25.12 -20.58 15.08
C ASP A 57 24.68 -20.76 13.62
N ARG A 58 25.34 -20.06 12.69
CA ARG A 58 24.90 -19.99 11.29
C ARG A 58 24.99 -21.34 10.58
N GLU A 59 25.85 -22.24 11.06
CA GLU A 59 25.97 -23.61 10.58
C GLU A 59 24.76 -24.49 10.92
N ASP A 60 23.99 -24.11 11.93
CA ASP A 60 22.77 -24.81 12.34
C ASP A 60 21.53 -24.32 11.57
N LEU A 61 21.65 -23.24 10.80
CA LEU A 61 20.56 -22.69 10.00
C LEU A 61 20.36 -23.49 8.71
N SER A 62 19.13 -23.90 8.45
CA SER A 62 18.70 -24.48 7.18
C SER A 62 18.08 -23.42 6.26
N LEU A 63 17.06 -22.72 6.76
CA LEU A 63 16.30 -21.73 6.02
C LEU A 63 15.74 -20.67 6.97
N ILE A 64 15.68 -19.42 6.51
CA ILE A 64 14.94 -18.35 7.17
C ILE A 64 13.69 -18.08 6.32
N GLU A 65 12.54 -18.44 6.85
CA GLU A 65 11.23 -18.12 6.28
C GLU A 65 10.75 -16.81 6.91
N PHE A 66 10.61 -15.77 6.11
CA PHE A 66 9.95 -14.56 6.56
C PHE A 66 8.46 -14.85 6.54
N ASP A 67 7.88 -15.12 7.71
CA ASP A 67 6.44 -15.34 7.82
C ASP A 67 5.77 -14.02 7.51
N THR A 68 5.28 -13.89 6.27
CA THR A 68 4.33 -12.85 5.93
C THR A 68 3.06 -13.20 6.67
N SER A 69 2.94 -12.71 7.91
CA SER A 69 1.67 -12.77 8.63
C SER A 69 0.62 -12.18 7.69
N GLY A 70 -0.30 -13.03 7.21
CA GLY A 70 -1.37 -12.63 6.29
C GLY A 70 -2.08 -11.37 6.81
N ARG A 71 -2.53 -10.51 5.89
CA ARG A 71 -3.18 -9.25 6.25
C ARG A 71 -4.33 -9.54 7.22
N SER A 72 -4.28 -8.96 8.42
CA SER A 72 -5.39 -9.06 9.36
C SER A 72 -6.63 -8.37 8.78
N LEU A 73 -7.66 -9.17 8.44
CA LEU A 73 -8.96 -8.68 7.96
C LEU A 73 -9.75 -7.94 9.05
N ALA A 74 -9.23 -7.82 10.27
CA ALA A 74 -9.78 -6.91 11.27
C ALA A 74 -9.73 -5.45 10.77
N ARG A 75 -8.75 -5.11 9.89
CA ARG A 75 -8.51 -3.77 9.33
C ARG A 75 -9.04 -3.63 7.92
N ARG A 76 -10.31 -3.99 7.75
CA ARG A 76 -10.87 -4.26 6.43
C ARG A 76 -11.17 -2.98 5.67
N ILE A 77 -11.59 -1.92 6.37
CA ILE A 77 -12.15 -0.73 5.76
C ILE A 77 -11.21 0.46 5.99
N GLY A 78 -10.69 1.01 4.90
CA GLY A 78 -9.86 2.20 4.86
C GLY A 78 -10.63 3.42 4.39
N PHE A 79 -10.56 4.51 5.16
CA PHE A 79 -11.08 5.82 4.75
C PHE A 79 -9.92 6.79 4.54
N GLY A 80 -9.98 7.59 3.49
CA GLY A 80 -8.88 8.51 3.25
C GLY A 80 -9.04 9.44 2.05
N PHE A 81 -7.95 10.14 1.77
CA PHE A 81 -7.86 11.08 0.67
C PHE A 81 -7.02 10.49 -0.45
N HIS A 82 -7.42 10.78 -1.68
CA HIS A 82 -6.69 10.40 -2.88
C HIS A 82 -6.56 11.63 -3.78
N TYR A 83 -5.33 12.05 -4.00
CA TYR A 83 -4.97 13.25 -4.74
C TYR A 83 -4.27 12.90 -6.05
N ARG A 84 -4.69 13.54 -7.15
CA ARG A 84 -4.07 13.42 -8.47
C ARG A 84 -3.52 14.78 -8.90
N PRO A 85 -2.19 14.94 -8.91
CA PRO A 85 -1.56 16.22 -9.29
C PRO A 85 -1.88 16.63 -10.74
N ASN A 86 -1.92 15.65 -11.66
CA ASN A 86 -2.16 15.87 -13.10
C ASN A 86 -3.65 16.12 -13.40
N GLY A 87 -4.19 17.21 -12.88
CA GLY A 87 -5.62 17.55 -12.95
C GLY A 87 -6.13 18.25 -11.69
N ASN A 88 -5.30 18.26 -10.63
CA ASN A 88 -5.64 18.80 -9.32
C ASN A 88 -6.98 18.23 -8.80
N GLU A 89 -7.13 16.91 -8.92
CA GLU A 89 -8.33 16.20 -8.49
C GLU A 89 -8.14 15.70 -7.07
N GLU A 90 -9.11 16.02 -6.20
CA GLU A 90 -9.19 15.52 -4.83
C GLU A 90 -10.40 14.61 -4.70
N HIS A 91 -10.18 13.45 -4.08
CA HIS A 91 -11.21 12.45 -3.87
C HIS A 91 -11.21 11.96 -2.43
N LEU A 92 -12.41 11.77 -1.89
CA LEU A 92 -12.64 10.92 -0.73
C LEU A 92 -12.66 9.46 -1.21
N SER A 93 -11.93 8.61 -0.51
CA SER A 93 -11.78 7.19 -0.81
C SER A 93 -12.32 6.34 0.34
N VAL A 94 -13.11 5.33 0.01
CA VAL A 94 -13.47 4.23 0.90
C VAL A 94 -12.99 2.93 0.25
N LYS A 95 -11.95 2.32 0.83
CA LYS A 95 -11.35 1.07 0.37
C LYS A 95 -11.76 -0.07 1.31
N ASN A 96 -12.14 -1.21 0.76
CA ASN A 96 -12.52 -2.41 1.48
C ASN A 96 -11.69 -3.59 0.98
N TRP A 97 -10.92 -4.21 1.87
CA TRP A 97 -10.20 -5.45 1.59
C TRP A 97 -11.19 -6.60 1.48
N LEU A 98 -11.27 -7.24 0.31
CA LEU A 98 -12.13 -8.39 0.05
C LEU A 98 -11.45 -9.70 0.48
N SER A 99 -10.12 -9.73 0.41
CA SER A 99 -9.25 -10.82 0.85
C SER A 99 -7.92 -10.23 1.35
N GLU A 100 -6.92 -11.08 1.63
CA GLU A 100 -5.57 -10.62 1.99
C GLU A 100 -4.88 -9.83 0.85
N ILE A 101 -5.27 -10.09 -0.39
CA ILE A 101 -4.65 -9.52 -1.59
C ILE A 101 -5.61 -8.74 -2.48
N ASP A 102 -6.92 -8.90 -2.34
CA ASP A 102 -7.91 -8.24 -3.19
C ASP A 102 -8.63 -7.12 -2.44
N SER A 103 -8.88 -6.00 -3.10
CA SER A 103 -9.64 -4.87 -2.55
C SER A 103 -10.59 -4.25 -3.57
N ALA A 104 -11.69 -3.71 -3.07
CA ALA A 104 -12.57 -2.81 -3.81
C ALA A 104 -12.50 -1.41 -3.18
N GLU A 105 -12.56 -0.37 -4.00
CA GLU A 105 -12.52 1.01 -3.54
C GLU A 105 -13.57 1.85 -4.26
N LEU A 106 -14.31 2.64 -3.48
CA LEU A 106 -15.20 3.68 -3.97
C LEU A 106 -14.51 5.03 -3.78
N MET A 107 -14.41 5.81 -4.85
CA MET A 107 -13.91 7.17 -4.81
C MET A 107 -14.99 8.15 -5.21
N ILE A 108 -15.08 9.25 -4.47
CA ILE A 108 -15.99 10.37 -4.75
C ILE A 108 -15.14 11.63 -4.80
N GLY A 109 -15.14 12.31 -5.95
CA GLY A 109 -14.42 13.56 -6.15
C GLY A 109 -15.38 14.70 -6.48
N TYR A 110 -15.07 15.87 -5.93
CA TYR A 110 -15.71 17.12 -6.31
C TYR A 110 -14.64 18.21 -6.37
N SER A 111 -14.65 18.96 -7.46
CA SER A 111 -13.79 20.14 -7.63
C SER A 111 -14.64 21.30 -8.15
N SER A 112 -14.50 22.45 -7.48
CA SER A 112 -15.19 23.69 -7.82
C SER A 112 -14.16 24.70 -8.34
N GLY A 113 -14.31 25.13 -9.58
CA GLY A 113 -13.40 26.08 -10.23
C GLY A 113 -14.11 26.87 -11.34
N SER A 114 -13.41 27.21 -12.41
CA SER A 114 -14.03 27.76 -13.63
C SER A 114 -15.01 26.78 -14.29
N VAL A 115 -14.79 25.49 -14.04
CA VAL A 115 -15.61 24.37 -14.49
C VAL A 115 -15.80 23.43 -13.31
N SER A 116 -17.05 23.13 -12.97
CA SER A 116 -17.36 22.26 -11.84
C SER A 116 -17.28 20.80 -12.26
N THR A 117 -16.53 20.00 -11.51
CA THR A 117 -16.35 18.57 -11.79
C THR A 117 -16.83 17.73 -10.63
N PHE A 118 -17.65 16.73 -10.92
CA PHE A 118 -18.07 15.71 -9.96
C PHE A 118 -17.80 14.33 -10.55
N GLY A 119 -17.27 13.41 -9.74
CA GLY A 119 -16.96 12.07 -10.22
C GLY A 119 -17.18 11.01 -9.14
N VAL A 120 -17.68 9.86 -9.57
CA VAL A 120 -17.76 8.64 -8.76
C VAL A 120 -17.03 7.54 -9.51
N GLU A 121 -16.09 6.86 -8.84
CA GLU A 121 -15.27 5.81 -9.43
C GLU A 121 -15.27 4.57 -8.53
N LEU A 122 -15.52 3.41 -9.14
CA LEU A 122 -15.36 2.11 -8.52
C LEU A 122 -14.08 1.47 -9.02
N ARG A 123 -13.31 0.89 -8.11
CA ARG A 123 -11.99 0.36 -8.38
C ARG A 123 -11.82 -1.00 -7.76
N TYR A 124 -11.03 -1.83 -8.43
CA TYR A 124 -10.55 -3.08 -7.91
C TYR A 124 -9.02 -3.07 -7.98
N ALA A 125 -8.37 -3.52 -6.92
CA ALA A 125 -6.92 -3.68 -6.88
C ALA A 125 -6.54 -5.01 -6.26
N ARG A 126 -5.50 -5.63 -6.83
CA ARG A 126 -4.87 -6.86 -6.35
C ARG A 126 -3.41 -6.60 -5.99
N VAL A 127 -3.03 -7.00 -4.79
CA VAL A 127 -1.65 -7.09 -4.33
C VAL A 127 -1.01 -8.33 -4.96
N PHE A 128 0.09 -8.13 -5.66
CA PHE A 128 0.84 -9.22 -6.28
C PHE A 128 2.14 -9.55 -5.54
N LYS A 129 2.60 -8.62 -4.69
CA LYS A 129 3.79 -8.80 -3.86
C LYS A 129 3.68 -7.97 -2.59
N VAL A 130 4.06 -8.56 -1.47
CA VAL A 130 4.24 -7.88 -0.19
C VAL A 130 5.74 -7.85 0.09
N GLU A 131 6.30 -6.65 0.29
CA GLU A 131 7.70 -6.43 0.65
C GLU A 131 7.77 -5.70 1.99
N GLY A 132 7.96 -6.46 3.07
CA GLY A 132 7.96 -5.92 4.43
C GLY A 132 6.62 -5.29 4.77
N THR A 133 6.59 -3.96 4.89
CA THR A 133 5.39 -3.16 5.17
C THR A 133 4.77 -2.51 3.93
N SER A 134 5.22 -2.90 2.73
CA SER A 134 4.72 -2.35 1.47
C SER A 134 4.00 -3.40 0.64
N ASP A 135 2.79 -3.05 0.21
CA ASP A 135 2.00 -3.81 -0.74
C ASP A 135 2.22 -3.26 -2.15
N LEU A 136 2.72 -4.08 -3.06
CA LEU A 136 2.75 -3.77 -4.49
C LEU A 136 1.50 -4.31 -5.16
N PHE A 137 0.78 -3.44 -5.87
CA PHE A 137 -0.52 -3.77 -6.45
C PHE A 137 -0.69 -3.32 -7.89
N TYR A 138 -1.64 -3.93 -8.57
CA TYR A 138 -2.22 -3.44 -9.82
C TYR A 138 -3.74 -3.44 -9.72
N GLY A 139 -4.41 -2.67 -10.57
CA GLY A 139 -5.85 -2.55 -10.53
C GLY A 139 -6.46 -1.89 -11.75
N ALA A 140 -7.78 -1.87 -11.75
CA ALA A 140 -8.59 -1.21 -12.74
C ALA A 140 -9.73 -0.46 -12.09
N GLY A 141 -10.18 0.62 -12.73
CA GLY A 141 -11.28 1.44 -12.25
C GLY A 141 -12.22 1.84 -13.38
N THR A 142 -13.49 2.01 -13.03
CA THR A 142 -14.50 2.59 -13.91
C THR A 142 -15.29 3.63 -13.14
N GLY A 143 -15.65 4.72 -13.79
CA GLY A 143 -16.36 5.80 -13.14
C GLY A 143 -17.25 6.59 -14.07
N ILE A 144 -18.10 7.40 -13.45
CA ILE A 144 -18.91 8.41 -14.11
C ILE A 144 -18.34 9.76 -13.70
N ILE A 145 -18.14 10.63 -14.67
CA ILE A 145 -17.65 11.99 -14.46
C ILE A 145 -18.65 12.97 -15.08
N SER A 146 -18.96 14.02 -14.34
CA SER A 146 -19.72 15.18 -14.78
C SER A 146 -18.81 16.39 -14.78
N LYS A 147 -18.81 17.14 -15.88
CA LYS A 147 -18.08 18.40 -16.01
C LYS A 147 -19.05 19.42 -16.60
N ASP A 148 -19.41 20.40 -15.79
CA ASP A 148 -20.55 21.30 -16.03
C ASP A 148 -21.84 20.50 -16.34
N SER A 149 -22.43 20.71 -17.52
CA SER A 149 -23.64 20.02 -17.99
C SER A 149 -23.37 18.71 -18.72
N THR A 150 -22.10 18.39 -19.01
CA THR A 150 -21.69 17.19 -19.74
C THR A 150 -21.42 16.02 -18.79
N ARG A 151 -21.83 14.82 -19.22
CA ARG A 151 -21.62 13.57 -18.48
C ARG A 151 -20.89 12.59 -19.35
N GLY A 152 -20.00 11.84 -18.74
CA GLY A 152 -19.26 10.80 -19.42
C GLY A 152 -18.70 9.76 -18.47
N THR A 153 -17.83 8.92 -19.01
CA THR A 153 -17.28 7.75 -18.32
C THR A 153 -15.77 7.84 -18.24
N SER A 154 -15.21 7.29 -17.18
CA SER A 154 -13.77 7.12 -17.00
C SER A 154 -13.43 5.64 -16.87
N PHE A 155 -12.33 5.23 -17.49
CA PHE A 155 -11.72 3.91 -17.32
C PHE A 155 -10.26 4.08 -16.96
N ARG A 156 -9.76 3.24 -16.04
CA ARG A 156 -8.39 3.32 -15.56
C ARG A 156 -7.77 1.94 -15.43
N PHE A 157 -6.47 1.89 -15.70
CA PHE A 157 -5.58 0.81 -15.28
C PHE A 157 -4.41 1.42 -14.52
N PHE A 158 -4.02 0.81 -13.42
CA PHE A 158 -3.01 1.39 -12.55
C PHE A 158 -2.18 0.33 -11.84
N SER A 159 -1.01 0.76 -11.38
CA SER A 159 -0.17 0.01 -10.46
C SER A 159 0.45 0.97 -9.45
N GLY A 160 0.75 0.45 -8.28
CA GLY A 160 1.23 1.27 -7.19
C GLY A 160 1.81 0.47 -6.04
N SER A 161 2.20 1.22 -5.02
CA SER A 161 2.69 0.73 -3.75
C SER A 161 1.88 1.38 -2.64
N GLU A 162 1.45 0.61 -1.64
CA GLU A 162 0.85 1.11 -0.40
C GLU A 162 1.74 0.70 0.78
N PHE A 163 2.25 1.68 1.51
CA PHE A 163 3.15 1.51 2.64
C PHE A 163 2.41 1.70 3.96
N PHE A 164 2.66 0.80 4.91
CA PHE A 164 2.07 0.80 6.26
C PHE A 164 3.17 0.99 7.31
N PRO A 165 3.36 2.19 7.89
CA PRO A 165 4.39 2.41 8.91
C PRO A 165 4.20 1.47 10.10
N SER A 166 5.27 0.83 10.58
CA SER A 166 5.17 -0.14 11.68
C SER A 166 4.73 0.48 13.01
N SER A 167 4.99 1.78 13.19
CA SER A 167 4.50 2.56 14.33
C SER A 167 3.01 2.92 14.24
N SER A 168 2.42 2.88 13.03
CA SER A 168 1.01 3.15 12.77
C SER A 168 0.49 2.21 11.69
N PRO A 169 0.31 0.91 12.00
CA PRO A 169 0.00 -0.10 11.01
C PRO A 169 -1.46 -0.03 10.53
N ASN A 170 -2.24 0.93 11.03
CA ASN A 170 -3.58 1.28 10.55
C ASN A 170 -3.53 2.39 9.50
N PHE A 171 -2.39 3.02 9.27
CA PHE A 171 -2.27 4.13 8.33
C PHE A 171 -1.54 3.66 7.07
N GLY A 172 -2.18 3.76 5.91
CA GLY A 172 -1.60 3.44 4.61
C GLY A 172 -1.30 4.71 3.83
N ILE A 173 -0.10 4.79 3.25
CA ILE A 173 0.28 5.84 2.29
C ILE A 173 0.53 5.15 0.96
N SER A 174 -0.13 5.58 -0.11
CA SER A 174 0.07 4.96 -1.42
C SER A 174 0.56 5.94 -2.48
N LEU A 175 1.35 5.39 -3.39
CA LEU A 175 1.74 6.02 -4.65
C LEU A 175 1.23 5.16 -5.80
N GLU A 176 0.68 5.80 -6.82
CA GLU A 176 0.07 5.13 -7.95
C GLU A 176 0.47 5.79 -9.27
N PHE A 177 0.67 4.97 -10.29
CA PHE A 177 0.84 5.37 -11.67
C PHE A 177 -0.13 4.57 -12.54
N GLY A 178 -0.74 5.23 -13.52
CA GLY A 178 -1.73 4.57 -14.35
C GLY A 178 -2.02 5.30 -15.65
N VAL A 179 -2.91 4.68 -16.43
CA VAL A 179 -3.48 5.24 -17.63
C VAL A 179 -4.95 5.50 -17.37
N LEU A 180 -5.42 6.68 -17.77
CA LEU A 180 -6.81 7.10 -17.72
C LEU A 180 -7.32 7.28 -19.15
N ARG A 181 -8.53 6.81 -19.40
CA ARG A 181 -9.34 7.20 -20.55
C ARG A 181 -10.64 7.84 -20.08
N GLN A 182 -10.98 9.00 -20.63
CA GLN A 182 -12.26 9.67 -20.40
C GLN A 182 -12.99 9.83 -21.73
N GLN A 183 -14.31 9.62 -21.69
CA GLN A 183 -15.17 9.71 -22.87
C GLN A 183 -16.46 10.44 -22.53
N GLY A 184 -16.99 11.22 -23.48
CA GLY A 184 -18.26 11.94 -23.33
C GLY A 184 -18.21 13.22 -22.50
N VAL A 185 -17.01 13.63 -22.05
CA VAL A 185 -16.79 14.92 -21.37
C VAL A 185 -15.81 15.76 -22.18
N GLY A 186 -16.33 16.45 -23.19
CA GLY A 186 -15.51 17.11 -24.22
C GLY A 186 -14.95 16.10 -25.21
N ASP A 187 -13.71 16.28 -25.62
CA ASP A 187 -13.01 15.32 -26.49
C ASP A 187 -12.64 14.06 -25.70
N ASP A 188 -12.65 12.92 -26.40
CA ASP A 188 -12.14 11.66 -25.86
C ASP A 188 -10.65 11.81 -25.55
N THR A 189 -10.28 11.66 -24.29
CA THR A 189 -8.89 11.81 -23.83
C THR A 189 -8.34 10.50 -23.30
N GLN A 190 -7.05 10.26 -23.56
CA GLN A 190 -6.28 9.19 -22.95
C GLN A 190 -4.93 9.75 -22.51
N GLY A 191 -4.51 9.44 -21.28
CA GLY A 191 -3.26 9.95 -20.75
C GLY A 191 -2.76 9.18 -19.53
N PHE A 192 -1.51 9.44 -19.17
CA PHE A 192 -0.92 8.94 -17.94
C PHE A 192 -1.32 9.82 -16.77
N TYR A 193 -1.49 9.20 -15.60
CA TYR A 193 -1.66 9.91 -14.35
C TYR A 193 -0.79 9.29 -13.26
N ASN A 194 -0.49 10.11 -12.27
CA ASN A 194 0.06 9.69 -11.00
C ASN A 194 -0.85 10.16 -9.87
N ALA A 195 -0.81 9.46 -8.75
CA ALA A 195 -1.63 9.80 -7.61
C ALA A 195 -0.96 9.43 -6.29
N ILE A 196 -1.37 10.14 -5.24
CA ILE A 196 -0.92 9.92 -3.87
C ILE A 196 -2.16 9.73 -3.02
N SER A 197 -2.16 8.75 -2.13
CA SER A 197 -3.26 8.56 -1.18
C SER A 197 -2.77 8.37 0.24
N ALA A 198 -3.62 8.71 1.19
CA ALA A 198 -3.43 8.47 2.60
C ALA A 198 -4.74 7.94 3.17
N ARG A 199 -4.73 6.77 3.81
CA ARG A 199 -5.91 6.10 4.35
C ARG A 199 -5.69 5.62 5.77
N TYR A 200 -6.71 5.71 6.60
CA TYR A 200 -6.77 5.07 7.91
C TYR A 200 -7.72 3.86 7.87
N TYR A 201 -7.24 2.71 8.33
CA TYR A 201 -7.93 1.44 8.32
C TYR A 201 -8.48 1.08 9.71
N PHE A 202 -9.75 0.70 9.75
CA PHE A 202 -10.48 0.22 10.91
C PHE A 202 -10.58 -1.28 10.90
#